data_AF-A0A5Y6PRZ6-F1
#
_entry.id   AF-A0A5Y6PRZ6-F1
#
_cell.length_a   1.000
_cell.length_b   1.000
_cell.length_c   1.000
_cell.angle_alpha   90.00
_cell.angle_beta   90.00
_cell.angle_gamma   90.00
#
_symmetry.space_group_name_H-M   'P 1'
#
loop_
_entity.id
_entity.type
_entity.pdbx_description
1 polymer ?
#
loop_
_entity_poly.entity_id
_entity_poly.type
_entity_poly.pdbx_seq_one_letter_code
_entity_poly.pdbx_strand_id
1 'polypeptide(L)'
;MNSIFSIIEYQAFSKEDLKEIFKEKAEGFYKELEDFAKNNENLLGFKNKNSLKAKNYVGIIQTKSGVLEILPKCTNLDSYKKEDSSSNHDKEKLRRCYELDNISKNNDFYEKDFKFNPKNLLINMLKTLKNSPFKKSQISSLQSSKIPLFEVFITMFLDEFDSVYKKGLMRSYLSCEENRAFLKGKLLFNEHIKRNLIHKERFFTSNDEFVLDIAPNRLIKSTLNFLKSKTS
;
A
#
# COMPACT_ATOMS: atom_id res chain seq x y z
N MET A 1 -16.93 10.79 -5.59
CA MET A 1 -16.08 10.36 -4.45
C MET A 1 -16.81 9.30 -3.66
N ASN A 2 -16.14 8.19 -3.35
CA ASN A 2 -16.67 7.21 -2.41
C ASN A 2 -16.71 7.82 -1.02
N SER A 3 -17.84 7.69 -0.32
CA SER A 3 -17.94 8.08 1.08
C SER A 3 -16.97 7.24 1.93
N ILE A 4 -16.43 7.86 2.97
CA ILE A 4 -15.43 7.27 3.86
C ILE A 4 -16.03 7.15 5.25
N PHE A 5 -15.88 5.97 5.86
CA PHE A 5 -16.18 5.74 7.26
C PHE A 5 -14.86 5.56 8.02
N SER A 6 -14.61 6.36 9.05
CA SER A 6 -13.39 6.26 9.84
C SER A 6 -13.69 5.75 11.24
N ILE A 7 -12.96 4.73 11.68
CA ILE A 7 -13.01 4.17 13.04
C ILE A 7 -11.59 4.03 13.60
N ILE A 8 -11.47 3.84 14.91
CA ILE A 8 -10.20 3.46 15.54
C ILE A 8 -10.10 1.95 15.71
N GLU A 9 -8.87 1.45 15.85
CA GLU A 9 -8.59 0.06 16.19
C GLU A 9 -9.37 -0.37 17.46
N TYR A 10 -9.94 -1.57 17.44
CA TYR A 10 -10.85 -2.09 18.46
C TYR A 10 -12.21 -1.37 18.61
N GLN A 11 -12.51 -0.36 17.80
CA GLN A 11 -13.86 0.23 17.77
C GLN A 11 -14.84 -0.72 17.08
N ALA A 12 -16.03 -0.81 17.65
CA ALA A 12 -17.16 -1.49 17.03
C ALA A 12 -18.10 -0.45 16.42
N PHE A 13 -18.76 -0.83 15.34
CA PHE A 13 -19.77 -0.04 14.66
C PHE A 13 -20.91 -0.94 14.19
N SER A 14 -22.10 -0.36 14.06
CA SER A 14 -23.27 -1.02 13.52
C SER A 14 -23.65 -0.44 12.16
N LYS A 15 -24.67 -1.04 11.56
CA LYS A 15 -25.25 -0.58 10.31
C LYS A 15 -25.88 0.82 10.44
N GLU A 16 -26.38 1.17 11.62
CA GLU A 16 -26.95 2.50 11.90
C GLU A 16 -25.90 3.60 11.78
N ASP A 17 -24.68 3.37 12.29
CA ASP A 17 -23.57 4.32 12.20
C ASP A 17 -23.19 4.62 10.73
N LEU A 18 -23.33 3.62 9.85
CA LEU A 18 -23.09 3.80 8.41
C LEU A 18 -24.21 4.57 7.70
N LYS A 19 -25.47 4.47 8.17
CA LYS A 19 -26.60 5.15 7.52
C LYS A 19 -26.46 6.66 7.55
N GLU A 20 -25.86 7.22 8.59
CA GLU A 20 -25.61 8.67 8.70
C GLU A 20 -24.77 9.21 7.53
N ILE A 21 -23.79 8.43 7.08
CA ILE A 21 -22.79 8.86 6.09
C ILE A 21 -23.11 8.32 4.69
N PHE A 22 -23.61 7.09 4.58
CA PHE A 22 -23.82 6.38 3.31
C PHE A 22 -25.28 6.35 2.86
N LYS A 23 -26.23 6.76 3.70
CA LYS A 23 -27.68 6.78 3.42
C LYS A 23 -28.14 5.42 2.84
N GLU A 24 -28.66 5.42 1.61
CA GLU A 24 -29.14 4.21 0.92
C GLU A 24 -28.04 3.18 0.63
N LYS A 25 -26.78 3.61 0.49
CA LYS A 25 -25.63 2.71 0.24
C LYS A 25 -25.14 1.99 1.49
N ALA A 26 -25.60 2.39 2.68
CA ALA A 26 -25.15 1.82 3.94
C ALA A 26 -25.42 0.30 4.03
N GLU A 27 -26.55 -0.16 3.49
CA GLU A 27 -26.92 -1.57 3.47
C GLU A 27 -25.91 -2.42 2.69
N GLY A 28 -25.63 -2.00 1.44
CA GLY A 28 -24.69 -2.68 0.56
C GLY A 28 -23.27 -2.65 1.14
N PHE A 29 -22.86 -1.50 1.68
CA PHE A 29 -21.54 -1.36 2.29
C PHE A 29 -21.37 -2.25 3.53
N TYR A 30 -22.37 -2.28 4.43
CA TYR A 30 -22.31 -3.14 5.61
C TYR A 30 -22.22 -4.62 5.23
N LYS A 31 -23.03 -5.06 4.25
CA LYS A 31 -23.01 -6.44 3.75
C LYS A 31 -21.67 -6.82 3.13
N GLU A 32 -21.08 -5.92 2.32
CA GLU A 32 -19.73 -6.11 1.77
C GLU A 32 -18.67 -6.27 2.87
N LEU A 33 -18.79 -5.52 3.97
CA LEU A 33 -17.90 -5.62 5.13
C LEU A 33 -18.13 -6.90 5.95
N GLU A 34 -19.37 -7.37 6.09
CA GLU A 34 -19.67 -8.66 6.71
C GLU A 34 -19.06 -9.82 5.92
N ASP A 35 -19.22 -9.82 4.60
CA ASP A 35 -18.65 -10.86 3.74
C ASP A 35 -17.12 -10.82 3.75
N PHE A 36 -16.53 -9.62 3.84
CA PHE A 36 -15.09 -9.47 4.05
C PHE A 36 -14.65 -10.05 5.41
N ALA A 37 -15.38 -9.74 6.49
CA ALA A 37 -15.06 -10.17 7.85
C ALA A 37 -15.07 -11.70 8.00
N LYS A 38 -15.99 -12.41 7.33
CA LYS A 38 -16.06 -13.88 7.33
C LYS A 38 -14.75 -14.55 6.90
N ASN A 39 -14.04 -13.95 5.93
CA ASN A 39 -12.77 -14.48 5.41
C ASN A 39 -11.54 -13.85 6.07
N ASN A 40 -11.70 -12.75 6.80
CA ASN A 40 -10.61 -11.92 7.31
C ASN A 40 -10.82 -11.54 8.78
N GLU A 41 -11.18 -12.51 9.62
CA GLU A 41 -11.53 -12.27 11.02
C GLU A 41 -10.44 -11.55 11.81
N ASN A 42 -9.16 -11.69 11.42
CA ASN A 42 -8.03 -11.03 12.08
C ASN A 42 -8.01 -9.51 11.87
N LEU A 43 -8.66 -9.00 10.82
CA LEU A 43 -8.69 -7.58 10.47
C LEU A 43 -9.99 -6.93 10.95
N LEU A 44 -11.13 -7.58 10.65
CA LEU A 44 -12.47 -7.13 10.98
C LEU A 44 -13.29 -8.35 11.41
N GLY A 45 -13.93 -8.29 12.57
CA GLY A 45 -14.72 -9.41 13.10
C GLY A 45 -16.07 -9.00 13.65
N PHE A 46 -16.95 -9.97 13.86
CA PHE A 46 -18.24 -9.75 14.49
C PHE A 46 -18.07 -9.55 16.00
N LYS A 47 -18.66 -8.48 16.53
CA LYS A 47 -18.83 -8.31 17.98
C LYS A 47 -20.13 -8.97 18.42
N ASN A 48 -21.22 -8.63 17.73
CA ASN A 48 -22.55 -9.22 17.90
C ASN A 48 -23.14 -9.52 16.51
N LYS A 49 -24.36 -10.08 16.45
CA LYS A 49 -25.09 -10.34 15.19
C LYS A 49 -25.24 -9.11 14.28
N ASN A 50 -25.25 -7.90 14.85
CA ASN A 50 -25.52 -6.65 14.12
C ASN A 50 -24.37 -5.63 14.23
N SER A 51 -23.18 -6.04 14.69
CA SER A 51 -22.04 -5.13 14.82
C SER A 51 -20.72 -5.78 14.46
N LEU A 52 -19.93 -5.02 13.71
CA LEU A 52 -18.57 -5.36 13.33
C LEU A 52 -17.60 -4.58 14.22
N LYS A 53 -16.41 -5.13 14.41
CA LYS A 53 -15.35 -4.55 15.24
C LYS A 53 -14.01 -4.72 14.57
N ALA A 54 -13.27 -3.62 14.46
CA ALA A 54 -11.87 -3.66 14.03
C ALA A 54 -11.03 -4.45 15.05
N LYS A 55 -10.04 -5.20 14.56
CA LYS A 55 -9.05 -5.89 15.42
C LYS A 55 -7.67 -5.24 15.23
N ASN A 56 -6.60 -6.04 15.21
CA ASN A 56 -5.20 -5.59 15.10
C ASN A 56 -4.85 -5.18 13.65
N TYR A 57 -5.55 -4.19 13.11
CA TYR A 57 -5.28 -3.69 11.77
C TYR A 57 -5.48 -2.18 11.73
N VAL A 58 -4.48 -1.48 11.22
CA VAL A 58 -4.52 -0.04 10.94
C VAL A 58 -4.28 0.12 9.44
N GLY A 59 -5.21 0.77 8.74
CA GLY A 59 -5.18 0.84 7.30
C GLY A 59 -6.55 1.12 6.70
N ILE A 60 -6.77 0.60 5.50
CA ILE A 60 -8.00 0.85 4.73
C ILE A 60 -8.59 -0.45 4.22
N ILE A 61 -9.92 -0.54 4.21
CA ILE A 61 -10.66 -1.59 3.52
C ILE A 61 -11.55 -0.92 2.49
N GLN A 62 -11.17 -1.03 1.22
CA GLN A 62 -11.94 -0.49 0.11
C GLN A 62 -12.88 -1.54 -0.46
N THR A 63 -14.15 -1.19 -0.54
CA THR A 63 -15.21 -2.01 -1.12
C THR A 63 -15.80 -1.31 -2.35
N LYS A 64 -16.85 -1.88 -2.95
CA LYS A 64 -17.54 -1.23 -4.08
C LYS A 64 -18.38 -0.06 -3.59
N SER A 65 -18.98 -0.21 -2.42
CA SER A 65 -19.95 0.74 -1.86
C SER A 65 -19.30 1.84 -1.00
N GLY A 66 -18.07 1.64 -0.51
CA GLY A 66 -17.42 2.60 0.39
C GLY A 66 -15.98 2.24 0.78
N VAL A 67 -15.36 3.13 1.56
CA VAL A 67 -14.04 2.91 2.16
C VAL A 67 -14.15 2.96 3.67
N LEU A 68 -13.64 1.93 4.36
CA LEU A 68 -13.46 1.90 5.80
C LEU A 68 -12.00 2.25 6.12
N GLU A 69 -11.77 3.38 6.79
CA GLU A 69 -10.47 3.77 7.33
C GLU A 69 -10.38 3.35 8.81
N ILE A 70 -9.39 2.52 9.15
CA ILE A 70 -9.12 2.09 10.53
C ILE A 70 -7.83 2.77 11.00
N LEU A 71 -7.97 3.67 11.97
CA LEU A 71 -6.89 4.49 12.52
C LEU A 71 -6.33 3.86 13.80
N PRO A 72 -5.07 4.16 14.17
CA PRO A 72 -4.47 3.60 15.37
C PRO A 72 -5.29 3.94 16.63
N LYS A 73 -5.28 3.05 17.63
CA LYS A 73 -5.90 3.33 18.93
C LYS A 73 -5.09 4.39 19.67
N CYS A 74 -5.56 5.63 19.62
CA CYS A 74 -4.86 6.78 20.20
C CYS A 74 -5.60 7.36 21.39
N THR A 75 -6.15 6.49 22.24
CA THR A 75 -6.94 6.94 23.38
C THR A 75 -6.01 7.32 24.54
N ASN A 76 -6.08 8.60 24.89
CA ASN A 76 -5.66 9.23 26.14
C ASN A 76 -4.17 9.05 26.51
N LEU A 77 -3.29 9.89 25.97
CA LEU A 77 -1.91 9.97 26.48
C LEU A 77 -1.85 10.27 27.98
N ASP A 78 -2.89 10.85 28.58
CA ASP A 78 -2.92 11.12 30.02
C ASP A 78 -3.03 9.85 30.86
N SER A 79 -3.56 8.73 30.33
CA SER A 79 -3.50 7.44 31.05
C SER A 79 -2.09 6.85 31.06
N TYR A 80 -1.24 7.23 30.11
CA TYR A 80 0.17 6.80 30.05
C TYR A 80 1.12 7.71 30.85
N LYS A 81 0.67 8.90 31.29
CA LYS A 81 1.47 9.78 32.16
C LYS A 81 1.66 9.23 33.58
N LYS A 82 0.92 8.18 33.96
CA LYS A 82 0.93 7.62 35.33
C LYS A 82 1.65 6.29 35.50
N GLU A 83 2.15 5.65 34.45
CA GLU A 83 2.83 4.35 34.58
C GLU A 83 4.29 4.45 34.15
N ASP A 84 5.13 4.57 35.18
CA ASP A 84 6.51 4.15 35.33
C ASP A 84 7.56 4.46 34.24
N SER A 85 8.59 5.17 34.70
CA SER A 85 9.91 5.40 34.09
C SER A 85 10.75 4.13 33.88
N SER A 86 10.15 2.94 33.89
CA SER A 86 10.80 1.63 33.79
C SER A 86 10.12 0.70 32.79
N SER A 87 9.63 1.25 31.67
CA SER A 87 9.17 0.39 30.57
C SER A 87 10.37 -0.41 30.03
N ASN A 88 10.39 -1.73 30.27
CA ASN A 88 11.37 -2.71 29.79
C ASN A 88 11.26 -2.90 28.27
N HIS A 89 11.28 -1.81 27.51
CA HIS A 89 11.26 -1.85 26.07
C HIS A 89 12.68 -2.03 25.58
N ASP A 90 12.89 -3.07 24.78
CA ASP A 90 14.16 -3.37 24.16
C ASP A 90 14.53 -2.24 23.18
N LYS A 91 15.30 -1.27 23.67
CA LYS A 91 15.72 -0.09 22.91
C LYS A 91 16.52 -0.48 21.68
N GLU A 92 17.19 -1.63 21.67
CA GLU A 92 17.90 -2.13 20.51
C GLU A 92 16.92 -2.63 19.43
N LYS A 93 15.88 -3.38 19.82
CA LYS A 93 14.80 -3.75 18.89
C LYS A 93 14.13 -2.51 18.28
N LEU A 94 13.86 -1.48 19.08
CA LEU A 94 13.26 -0.24 18.58
C LEU A 94 14.17 0.49 17.59
N ARG A 95 15.47 0.60 17.88
CA ARG A 95 16.47 1.19 16.95
C ARG A 95 16.64 0.41 15.65
N ARG A 96 16.31 -0.89 15.64
CA ARG A 96 16.31 -1.70 14.41
C ARG A 96 15.13 -1.33 13.51
N CYS A 97 13.96 -1.05 14.08
CA CYS A 97 12.72 -0.80 13.34
C CYS A 97 12.51 0.68 12.98
N TYR A 98 12.96 1.60 13.85
CA TYR A 98 12.66 3.02 13.76
C TYR A 98 13.93 3.88 13.69
N GLU A 99 13.85 4.98 12.96
CA GLU A 99 14.84 6.07 13.01
C GLU A 99 14.46 7.03 14.14
N LEU A 100 15.12 6.86 15.28
CA LEU A 100 14.89 7.68 16.48
C LEU A 100 15.69 9.00 16.46
N ASP A 101 16.65 9.12 15.54
CA ASP A 101 17.61 10.24 15.49
C ASP A 101 16.98 11.55 14.99
N ASN A 102 15.84 11.48 14.31
CA ASN A 102 15.07 12.63 13.80
C ASN A 102 13.93 13.09 14.72
N ILE A 103 13.75 12.47 15.90
CA ILE A 103 12.88 13.03 16.93
C ILE A 103 13.66 14.22 17.48
N SER A 104 13.45 15.40 16.87
CA SER A 104 13.94 16.66 17.41
C SER A 104 13.71 16.66 18.93
N LYS A 105 14.72 17.05 19.70
CA LYS A 105 14.61 17.35 21.14
C LYS A 105 13.67 18.56 21.41
N ASN A 106 12.77 18.87 20.50
CA ASN A 106 11.67 19.76 20.76
C ASN A 106 10.70 18.97 21.64
N ASN A 107 10.77 19.28 22.95
CA ASN A 107 9.79 18.88 23.96
C ASN A 107 8.34 19.32 23.61
N ASP A 108 8.15 19.97 22.47
CA ASP A 108 6.88 20.51 21.97
C ASP A 108 6.04 19.48 21.21
N PHE A 109 6.52 18.23 21.04
CA PHE A 109 5.71 17.17 20.40
C PHE A 109 4.42 16.86 21.18
N TYR A 110 4.37 17.26 22.46
CA TYR A 110 3.20 17.19 23.32
C TYR A 110 2.93 18.54 24.00
N GLU A 111 2.83 19.63 23.23
CA GLU A 111 2.13 20.80 23.74
C GLU A 111 0.70 20.41 24.16
N LYS A 112 0.33 20.88 25.35
CA LYS A 112 -0.73 20.38 26.22
C LYS A 112 -2.16 20.37 25.66
N ASP A 113 -2.42 20.88 24.45
CA ASP A 113 -3.79 21.05 23.94
C ASP A 113 -3.94 20.72 22.44
N PHE A 114 -3.13 19.80 21.89
CA PHE A 114 -3.40 19.33 20.53
C PHE A 114 -4.69 18.50 20.49
N LYS A 115 -5.69 19.03 19.79
CA LYS A 115 -6.83 18.27 19.22
C LYS A 115 -6.26 17.15 18.36
N PHE A 116 -6.00 16.00 18.99
CA PHE A 116 -5.20 14.92 18.44
C PHE A 116 -5.87 14.37 17.18
N ASN A 117 -5.20 14.44 16.03
CA ASN A 117 -5.67 13.82 14.80
C ASN A 117 -4.98 12.45 14.63
N PRO A 118 -5.69 11.31 14.81
CA PRO A 118 -5.10 9.97 14.70
C PRO A 118 -4.47 9.69 13.33
N LYS A 119 -4.93 10.37 12.28
CA LYS A 119 -4.39 10.25 10.93
C LYS A 119 -3.00 10.87 10.81
N ASN A 120 -2.80 12.04 11.40
CA ASN A 120 -1.49 12.70 11.43
C ASN A 120 -0.49 11.88 12.23
N LEU A 121 -0.92 11.28 13.34
CA LEU A 121 -0.08 10.34 14.08
C LEU A 121 0.33 9.16 13.22
N LEU A 122 -0.63 8.50 12.55
CA LEU A 122 -0.33 7.37 11.68
C LEU A 122 0.71 7.74 10.62
N ILE A 123 0.53 8.87 9.94
CA ILE A 123 1.50 9.35 8.94
C ILE A 123 2.88 9.58 9.56
N ASN A 124 2.96 10.14 10.76
CA ASN A 124 4.22 10.33 11.47
C ASN A 124 4.87 9.00 11.87
N MET A 125 4.09 8.04 12.37
CA MET A 125 4.59 6.68 12.67
C MET A 125 5.12 5.98 11.42
N LEU A 126 4.44 6.15 10.28
CA LEU A 126 4.88 5.60 9.01
C LEU A 126 6.20 6.22 8.55
N LYS A 127 6.39 7.54 8.75
CA LYS A 127 7.64 8.26 8.42
C LYS A 127 8.84 7.81 9.25
N THR A 128 8.66 7.37 10.50
CA THR A 128 9.78 6.94 11.37
C THR A 128 10.28 5.53 11.07
N LEU A 129 9.62 4.77 10.18
CA LEU A 129 10.03 3.42 9.81
C LEU A 129 11.31 3.44 8.97
N LYS A 130 12.33 2.69 9.40
CA LYS A 130 13.70 2.75 8.85
C LYS A 130 13.82 2.31 7.39
N ASN A 131 13.06 1.31 6.95
CA ASN A 131 13.14 0.77 5.58
C ASN A 131 11.85 0.99 4.80
N SER A 132 11.17 2.10 5.04
CA SER A 132 9.86 2.34 4.46
C SER A 132 9.91 3.37 3.33
N PRO A 133 9.11 3.19 2.25
CA PRO A 133 8.94 4.23 1.22
C PRO A 133 8.36 5.54 1.77
N PHE A 134 7.91 5.57 3.03
CA PHE A 134 7.22 6.71 3.62
C PHE A 134 8.10 7.92 3.96
N LYS A 135 9.43 7.86 3.75
CA LYS A 135 10.37 8.90 4.19
C LYS A 135 10.37 10.17 3.33
N LYS A 136 10.20 10.05 2.02
CA LYS A 136 10.37 11.19 1.09
C LYS A 136 9.13 12.06 0.93
N SER A 137 7.99 11.62 1.47
CA SER A 137 6.73 12.27 1.17
C SER A 137 6.63 13.62 1.88
N GLN A 138 6.64 14.70 1.09
CA GLN A 138 6.43 16.09 1.51
C GLN A 138 4.97 16.37 1.91
N ILE A 139 4.32 15.42 2.56
CA ILE A 139 2.99 15.60 3.10
C ILE A 139 3.09 16.67 4.20
N SER A 140 2.64 17.88 3.87
CA SER A 140 2.46 18.95 4.83
C SER A 140 1.40 18.51 5.86
N SER A 141 1.72 18.68 7.14
CA SER A 141 0.91 18.21 8.28
C SER A 141 -0.51 18.81 8.31
N LEU A 142 -0.71 19.96 7.65
CA LEU A 142 -1.98 20.69 7.63
C LEU A 142 -2.95 20.20 6.53
N GLN A 143 -2.45 19.74 5.37
CA GLN A 143 -3.30 19.28 4.26
C GLN A 143 -3.67 17.79 4.35
N SER A 144 -2.86 16.97 5.01
CA SER A 144 -3.09 15.51 5.17
C SER A 144 -4.35 15.14 5.96
N SER A 145 -4.79 16.02 6.86
CA SER A 145 -5.96 15.76 7.70
C SER A 145 -7.26 15.58 6.90
N LYS A 146 -7.37 16.22 5.73
CA LYS A 146 -8.57 16.20 4.88
C LYS A 146 -8.50 15.22 3.71
N ILE A 147 -7.30 14.69 3.42
CA ILE A 147 -7.07 13.78 2.29
C ILE A 147 -7.33 12.34 2.74
N PRO A 148 -8.07 11.51 1.99
CA PRO A 148 -8.25 10.08 2.31
C PRO A 148 -6.92 9.34 2.48
N LEU A 149 -6.84 8.38 3.39
CA LEU A 149 -5.59 7.65 3.67
C LEU A 149 -5.10 6.89 2.43
N PHE A 150 -6.03 6.45 1.58
CA PHE A 150 -5.68 5.83 0.30
C PHE A 150 -4.92 6.77 -0.64
N GLU A 151 -5.38 8.02 -0.77
CA GLU A 151 -4.71 9.02 -1.61
C GLU A 151 -3.31 9.34 -1.11
N VAL A 152 -3.09 9.32 0.22
CA VAL A 152 -1.76 9.44 0.82
C VAL A 152 -0.84 8.32 0.34
N PHE A 153 -1.31 7.06 0.31
CA PHE A 153 -0.51 5.95 -0.21
C PHE A 153 -0.25 6.06 -1.72
N ILE A 154 -1.21 6.59 -2.49
CA ILE A 154 -1.05 6.84 -3.93
C ILE A 154 0.04 7.87 -4.17
N THR A 155 -0.01 9.02 -3.48
CA THR A 155 1.02 10.07 -3.65
C THR A 155 2.40 9.54 -3.30
N MET A 156 2.51 8.77 -2.21
CA MET A 156 3.77 8.13 -1.82
C MET A 156 4.31 7.16 -2.87
N PHE A 157 3.45 6.34 -3.46
CA PHE A 157 3.83 5.44 -4.54
C PHE A 157 4.33 6.21 -5.77
N LEU A 158 3.63 7.29 -6.14
CA LEU A 158 3.99 8.12 -7.30
C LEU A 158 5.31 8.87 -7.08
N ASP A 159 5.56 9.38 -5.88
CA ASP A 159 6.82 10.05 -5.52
C ASP A 159 8.02 9.11 -5.68
N GLU A 160 7.91 7.86 -5.20
CA GLU A 160 8.96 6.87 -5.36
C GLU A 160 9.09 6.39 -6.81
N PHE A 161 7.96 6.22 -7.52
CA PHE A 161 7.98 5.87 -8.94
C PHE A 161 8.66 6.95 -9.78
N ASP A 162 8.42 8.24 -9.53
CA ASP A 162 9.08 9.34 -10.22
C ASP A 162 10.61 9.29 -10.05
N SER A 163 11.08 8.94 -8.84
CA SER A 163 12.51 8.73 -8.59
C SER A 163 13.10 7.57 -9.41
N VAL A 164 12.37 6.46 -9.54
CA VAL A 164 12.77 5.32 -10.37
C VAL A 164 12.74 5.68 -11.86
N TYR A 165 11.68 6.36 -12.29
CA TYR A 165 11.50 6.77 -13.68
C TYR A 165 12.63 7.70 -14.14
N LYS A 166 13.00 8.69 -13.31
CA LYS A 166 14.13 9.62 -13.59
C LYS A 166 15.48 8.91 -13.71
N LYS A 167 15.68 7.79 -13.00
CA LYS A 167 16.91 6.97 -13.11
C LYS A 167 16.89 6.04 -14.32
N GLY A 168 15.73 5.79 -14.90
CA GLY A 168 15.51 4.85 -15.99
C GLY A 168 14.94 3.52 -15.50
N LEU A 169 13.94 3.00 -16.23
CA LEU A 169 13.33 1.72 -15.92
C LEU A 169 14.31 0.57 -16.17
N MET A 170 14.27 -0.42 -15.29
CA MET A 170 15.10 -1.62 -15.41
C MET A 170 14.78 -2.35 -16.72
N ARG A 171 15.83 -2.79 -17.40
CA ARG A 171 15.76 -3.65 -18.58
C ARG A 171 16.52 -4.93 -18.28
N SER A 172 16.14 -6.03 -18.95
CA SER A 172 16.84 -7.29 -18.79
C SER A 172 16.95 -8.00 -20.12
N TYR A 173 18.00 -8.81 -20.25
CA TYR A 173 18.20 -9.70 -21.37
C TYR A 173 17.27 -10.90 -21.21
N LEU A 174 16.39 -11.12 -22.18
CA LEU A 174 15.59 -12.34 -22.29
C LEU A 174 16.04 -13.14 -23.51
N SER A 175 16.23 -14.44 -23.32
CA SER A 175 16.58 -15.32 -24.42
C SER A 175 15.36 -15.59 -25.29
N CYS A 176 15.44 -15.20 -26.55
CA CYS A 176 14.39 -15.33 -27.54
C CYS A 176 14.85 -16.30 -28.63
N GLU A 177 14.06 -17.36 -28.85
CA GLU A 177 14.27 -18.32 -29.93
C GLU A 177 13.20 -18.12 -31.00
N GLU A 178 13.59 -17.79 -32.23
CA GLU A 178 12.63 -17.62 -33.32
C GLU A 178 13.20 -18.02 -34.68
N ASN A 179 12.28 -18.31 -35.62
CA ASN A 179 12.62 -18.64 -37.00
C ASN A 179 12.63 -17.36 -37.85
N ARG A 180 13.80 -16.84 -38.16
CA ARG A 180 14.01 -15.55 -38.85
C ARG A 180 14.38 -15.77 -40.31
N ALA A 181 14.26 -14.73 -41.14
CA ALA A 181 14.76 -14.76 -42.52
C ALA A 181 16.28 -14.48 -42.63
N PHE A 182 16.94 -14.18 -41.50
CA PHE A 182 18.35 -13.83 -41.46
C PHE A 182 19.00 -14.41 -40.20
N LEU A 183 20.32 -14.63 -40.26
CA LEU A 183 21.08 -15.18 -39.15
C LEU A 183 21.38 -14.07 -38.12
N LYS A 184 20.75 -14.15 -36.94
CA LYS A 184 21.00 -13.25 -35.79
C LYS A 184 21.20 -14.08 -34.52
N GLY A 185 22.35 -13.95 -33.89
CA GLY A 185 22.69 -14.70 -32.67
C GLY A 185 23.11 -16.14 -32.96
N LYS A 186 22.86 -17.04 -32.00
CA LYS A 186 23.27 -18.44 -32.05
C LYS A 186 22.28 -19.27 -32.88
N LEU A 187 22.75 -19.99 -33.90
CA LEU A 187 21.92 -20.94 -34.64
C LEU A 187 21.65 -22.17 -33.77
N LEU A 188 20.38 -22.52 -33.58
CA LEU A 188 19.99 -23.75 -32.88
C LEU A 188 19.79 -24.86 -33.92
N PHE A 189 20.87 -25.60 -34.20
CA PHE A 189 20.90 -26.60 -35.25
C PHE A 189 19.77 -27.62 -35.19
N ASN A 190 19.47 -28.16 -34.00
CA ASN A 190 18.42 -29.16 -33.84
C ASN A 190 17.04 -28.64 -34.29
N GLU A 191 16.67 -27.43 -33.88
CA GLU A 191 15.38 -26.83 -34.27
C GLU A 191 15.40 -26.30 -35.71
N HIS A 192 16.55 -25.79 -36.17
CA HIS A 192 16.72 -25.32 -37.54
C HIS A 192 16.54 -26.45 -38.56
N ILE A 193 17.16 -27.61 -38.35
CA ILE A 193 16.99 -28.77 -39.24
C ILE A 193 15.52 -29.19 -39.27
N LYS A 194 14.87 -29.34 -38.11
CA LYS A 194 13.46 -29.75 -38.04
C LYS A 194 12.52 -28.81 -38.81
N ARG A 195 12.72 -27.49 -38.72
CA ARG A 195 11.78 -26.49 -39.26
C ARG A 195 12.13 -25.99 -40.67
N ASN A 196 13.41 -26.02 -41.05
CA ASN A 196 13.91 -25.32 -42.24
C ASN A 196 14.60 -26.24 -43.27
N LEU A 197 14.37 -27.55 -43.22
CA LEU A 197 14.85 -28.52 -44.23
C LEU A 197 14.49 -28.09 -45.66
N ILE A 198 13.27 -27.59 -45.88
CA ILE A 198 12.77 -27.10 -47.17
C ILE A 198 12.94 -25.57 -47.28
N HIS A 199 12.74 -24.85 -46.17
CA HIS A 199 12.83 -23.39 -46.08
C HIS A 199 14.25 -22.88 -45.86
N LYS A 200 15.11 -23.01 -46.89
CA LYS A 200 16.53 -22.60 -46.85
C LYS A 200 16.73 -21.10 -46.65
N GLU A 201 15.69 -20.31 -46.89
CA GLU A 201 15.63 -18.86 -46.68
C GLU A 201 15.44 -18.45 -45.21
N ARG A 202 15.29 -19.41 -44.28
CA ARG A 202 15.05 -19.12 -42.85
C ARG A 202 16.07 -19.77 -41.93
N PHE A 203 16.34 -19.13 -40.80
CA PHE A 203 17.29 -19.55 -39.77
C PHE A 203 16.59 -19.59 -38.41
N PHE A 204 16.69 -20.73 -37.70
CA PHE A 204 16.15 -20.83 -36.34
C PHE A 204 17.25 -20.46 -35.35
N THR A 205 17.15 -19.27 -34.76
CA THR A 205 18.23 -18.71 -33.93
C THR A 205 17.75 -18.29 -32.54
N SER A 206 18.66 -18.40 -31.58
CA SER A 206 18.54 -17.91 -30.20
C SER A 206 19.41 -16.66 -30.02
N ASN A 207 18.84 -15.61 -29.45
CA ASN A 207 19.55 -14.40 -29.08
C ASN A 207 18.94 -13.77 -27.83
N ASP A 208 19.77 -13.06 -27.09
CA ASP A 208 19.29 -12.32 -25.92
C ASP A 208 18.87 -10.91 -26.33
N GLU A 209 17.61 -10.58 -26.07
CA GLU A 209 17.04 -9.26 -26.39
C GLU A 209 16.91 -8.41 -25.12
N PHE A 210 17.41 -7.17 -25.20
CA PHE A 210 17.36 -6.23 -24.09
C PHE A 210 16.00 -5.56 -24.01
N VAL A 211 15.08 -6.17 -23.26
CA VAL A 211 13.67 -5.75 -23.22
C VAL A 211 13.33 -4.96 -21.96
N LEU A 212 12.34 -4.06 -22.12
CA LEU A 212 11.69 -3.37 -21.00
C LEU A 212 10.54 -4.19 -20.40
N ASP A 213 9.98 -5.14 -21.15
CA ASP A 213 8.82 -5.93 -20.72
C ASP A 213 9.22 -7.06 -19.77
N ILE A 214 9.61 -6.67 -18.57
CA ILE A 214 9.95 -7.56 -17.46
C ILE A 214 8.85 -7.54 -16.39
N ALA A 215 8.77 -8.59 -15.58
CA ALA A 215 7.74 -8.73 -14.56
C ALA A 215 7.62 -7.50 -13.62
N PRO A 216 8.72 -6.89 -13.11
CA PRO A 216 8.64 -5.67 -12.31
C PRO A 216 7.97 -4.49 -13.03
N ASN A 217 8.32 -4.26 -14.30
CA ASN A 217 7.76 -3.15 -15.08
C ASN A 217 6.29 -3.39 -15.44
N ARG A 218 5.90 -4.65 -15.69
CA ARG A 218 4.48 -5.02 -15.85
C ARG A 218 3.68 -4.76 -14.58
N LEU A 219 4.24 -5.07 -13.41
CA LEU A 219 3.60 -4.81 -12.12
C LEU A 219 3.39 -3.30 -11.93
N ILE A 220 4.41 -2.49 -12.15
CA ILE A 220 4.32 -1.02 -12.07
C ILE A 220 3.24 -0.48 -13.01
N LYS A 221 3.27 -0.90 -14.30
CA LYS A 221 2.28 -0.49 -15.30
C LYS A 221 0.86 -0.89 -14.91
N SER A 222 0.69 -2.11 -14.40
CA SER A 222 -0.61 -2.61 -13.92
C SER A 222 -1.12 -1.78 -12.74
N THR A 223 -0.25 -1.47 -11.77
CA THR A 223 -0.59 -0.62 -10.62
C THR A 223 -1.01 0.77 -11.06
N LEU A 224 -0.26 1.42 -11.96
CA LEU A 224 -0.62 2.75 -12.48
C LEU A 224 -1.98 2.76 -13.19
N ASN A 225 -2.26 1.73 -14.00
CA ASN A 225 -3.57 1.58 -14.65
C ASN A 225 -4.70 1.38 -13.63
N PHE A 226 -4.45 0.58 -12.59
CA PHE A 226 -5.39 0.39 -11.49
C PHE A 226 -5.68 1.70 -10.76
N LEU A 227 -4.65 2.45 -10.38
CA LEU A 227 -4.79 3.73 -9.68
C LEU A 227 -5.54 4.77 -10.53
N LYS A 228 -5.26 4.84 -11.83
CA LYS A 228 -6.00 5.70 -12.77
C LYS A 228 -7.51 5.43 -12.76
N SER A 229 -7.93 4.18 -12.58
CA SER A 229 -9.36 3.83 -12.50
C SER A 229 -10.03 4.18 -11.16
N LYS A 230 -9.23 4.47 -10.12
CA LYS A 230 -9.70 4.74 -8.76
C LYS A 230 -9.67 6.22 -8.38
N THR A 231 -8.75 6.98 -8.97
CA THR A 231 -8.55 8.41 -8.71
C THR A 231 -9.10 9.25 -9.86
N SER A 232 -10.43 9.34 -9.99
CA SER A 232 -11.13 10.22 -10.94
C SER A 232 -12.01 11.22 -10.20
#